data_AF-A0A9W4SZ37-F1
#
_entry.id   AF-A0A9W4SZ37-F1
#
_cell.length_a   1.000
_cell.length_b   1.000
_cell.length_c   1.000
_cell.angle_alpha   90.00
_cell.angle_beta   90.00
_cell.angle_gamma   90.00
#
_symmetry.space_group_name_H-M   'P 1'
#
loop_
_entity.id
_entity.type
_entity.pdbx_description
1 polymer ?
#
loop_
_entity_poly.entity_id
_entity_poly.type
_entity_poly.pdbx_seq_one_letter_code
_entity_poly.pdbx_strand_id
1 'polypeptide(L)'
;MFNSPPTSPISTPPTPLASENNDENDENNENTQLSVFKISNQTITRRFTMQAEKPTWVELELKVREAFSIPSSVSPGLNYTDEEGDSITISSQSELEDYYKLFKDRNLSESYKFELVIFTPIRDYVDDTHVYSSPDYEEEQEVRGICPTQ
;
A
#
# COMPACT_ATOMS: atom_id res chain seq x y z
N MET A 1 -63.46 -1.97 47.29
CA MET A 1 -62.73 -3.09 46.65
C MET A 1 -61.34 -3.17 47.27
N PHE A 2 -61.02 -4.34 47.85
CA PHE A 2 -59.71 -4.98 48.12
C PHE A 2 -58.55 -4.10 48.68
N ASN A 3 -58.18 -4.22 49.96
CA ASN A 3 -57.40 -5.27 50.65
C ASN A 3 -55.86 -5.05 50.61
N SER A 4 -55.31 -4.59 51.76
CA SER A 4 -54.22 -5.23 52.54
C SER A 4 -52.76 -5.23 51.98
N PRO A 5 -51.71 -5.58 52.77
CA PRO A 5 -50.96 -4.62 53.61
C PRO A 5 -49.40 -4.81 53.51
N PRO A 6 -48.58 -5.02 54.58
CA PRO A 6 -47.61 -4.06 55.11
C PRO A 6 -46.16 -4.60 55.12
N THR A 7 -45.30 -3.96 55.92
CA THR A 7 -44.04 -4.43 56.56
C THR A 7 -42.71 -3.89 56.03
N SER A 8 -42.10 -3.05 56.89
CA SER A 8 -40.68 -2.71 56.97
C SER A 8 -39.83 -3.97 57.27
N PRO A 9 -38.48 -3.90 57.21
CA PRO A 9 -37.78 -3.47 58.42
C PRO A 9 -36.50 -2.64 58.22
N ILE A 10 -36.21 -1.96 59.33
CA ILE A 10 -35.03 -1.23 59.76
C ILE A 10 -33.72 -2.03 59.65
N SER A 11 -32.59 -1.39 59.33
CA SER A 11 -31.31 -1.65 60.03
C SER A 11 -30.27 -0.56 59.73
N THR A 12 -29.73 -0.01 60.81
CA THR A 12 -28.76 1.10 60.93
C THR A 12 -27.33 0.73 60.49
N PRO A 13 -26.41 1.73 60.38
CA PRO A 13 -25.11 1.66 59.69
C PRO A 13 -23.95 1.26 60.62
N PRO A 14 -22.73 1.12 60.08
CA PRO A 14 -21.52 1.43 60.83
C PRO A 14 -20.61 2.47 60.12
N THR A 15 -19.96 3.29 60.95
CA THR A 15 -18.97 4.35 60.66
C THR A 15 -17.52 3.76 60.68
N PRO A 16 -16.42 4.55 60.72
CA PRO A 16 -15.51 5.07 59.66
C PRO A 16 -14.08 4.42 59.65
N LEU A 17 -13.16 5.05 58.88
CA LEU A 17 -11.68 4.96 58.82
C LEU A 17 -11.07 4.05 57.74
N ALA A 18 -10.43 4.64 56.73
CA ALA A 18 -8.95 4.70 56.61
C ALA A 18 -8.55 5.40 55.30
N SER A 19 -7.46 6.17 55.41
CA SER A 19 -6.63 6.81 54.38
C SER A 19 -6.26 5.91 53.20
N GLU A 20 -6.08 6.48 52.00
CA GLU A 20 -4.85 6.30 51.21
C GLU A 20 -4.84 7.21 49.98
N ASN A 21 -3.65 7.70 49.69
CA ASN A 21 -3.27 8.54 48.55
C ASN A 21 -3.64 7.88 47.22
N ASN A 22 -3.76 8.65 46.15
CA ASN A 22 -3.12 8.33 44.88
C ASN A 22 -3.17 9.55 43.96
N ASP A 23 -1.98 10.02 43.61
CA ASP A 23 -1.68 10.88 42.47
C ASP A 23 -2.42 10.37 41.21
N GLU A 24 -3.34 11.18 40.69
CA GLU A 24 -3.78 11.03 39.30
C GLU A 24 -2.65 11.56 38.42
N ASN A 25 -1.75 10.63 38.11
CA ASN A 25 -0.67 10.75 37.16
C ASN A 25 -1.28 10.91 35.75
N ASP A 26 -1.64 12.13 35.38
CA ASP A 26 -1.96 12.54 34.01
C ASP A 26 -0.68 12.62 33.17
N GLU A 27 -0.03 11.47 32.97
CA GLU A 27 0.95 11.29 31.90
C GLU A 27 0.60 10.01 31.16
N ASN A 28 -0.51 10.07 30.40
CA ASN A 28 -0.67 9.27 29.19
C ASN A 28 0.45 9.68 28.22
N ASN A 29 1.64 9.13 28.45
CA ASN A 29 2.71 9.07 27.48
C ASN A 29 2.22 8.17 26.34
N GLU A 30 1.44 8.76 25.42
CA GLU A 30 1.24 8.22 24.10
C GLU A 30 2.62 8.22 23.43
N ASN A 31 3.40 7.17 23.69
CA ASN A 31 4.56 6.83 22.88
C ASN A 31 4.04 6.42 21.50
N THR A 32 3.60 7.40 20.70
CA THR A 32 3.27 7.20 19.30
C THR A 32 4.57 6.89 18.59
N GLN A 33 4.90 5.60 18.56
CA GLN A 33 6.11 5.11 17.93
C GLN A 33 6.03 5.47 16.44
N LEU A 34 6.88 6.42 16.03
CA LEU A 34 6.91 6.92 14.66
C LEU A 34 7.71 5.99 13.76
N SER A 35 7.31 5.91 12.49
CA SER A 35 8.06 5.13 11.50
C SER A 35 8.59 5.99 10.38
N VAL A 36 9.89 5.83 10.11
CA VAL A 36 10.58 6.57 9.06
C VAL A 36 10.67 5.70 7.81
N PHE A 37 10.20 6.22 6.68
CA PHE A 37 10.28 5.57 5.38
C PHE A 37 11.26 6.33 4.49
N LYS A 38 12.13 5.59 3.81
CA LYS A 38 13.05 6.08 2.78
C LYS A 38 12.73 5.36 1.49
N ILE A 39 12.30 6.12 0.49
CA ILE A 39 11.88 5.58 -0.80
C ILE A 39 12.74 6.21 -1.89
N SER A 40 13.41 5.39 -2.69
CA SER A 40 14.21 5.82 -3.84
C SER A 40 13.51 5.52 -5.16
N ASN A 41 13.53 6.48 -6.07
CA ASN A 41 13.11 6.31 -7.46
C ASN A 41 14.24 6.81 -8.36
N GLN A 42 15.03 5.89 -8.89
CA GLN A 42 16.20 6.17 -9.75
C GLN A 42 17.14 7.21 -9.12
N THR A 43 16.96 8.50 -9.43
CA THR A 43 17.82 9.60 -8.97
C THR A 43 17.28 10.36 -7.75
N ILE A 44 16.02 10.15 -7.35
CA ILE A 44 15.37 10.90 -6.27
C ILE A 44 15.11 9.97 -5.09
N THR A 45 15.59 10.34 -3.90
CA THR A 45 15.21 9.69 -2.64
C THR A 45 14.36 10.63 -1.81
N ARG A 46 13.20 10.16 -1.35
CA ARG A 46 12.37 10.88 -0.40
C ARG A 46 12.35 10.15 0.93
N ARG A 47 12.45 10.92 2.00
CA ARG A 47 12.34 10.44 3.37
C ARG A 47 11.15 11.13 4.02
N PHE A 48 10.25 10.37 4.62
CA PHE A 48 9.14 10.90 5.39
C PHE A 48 8.88 10.05 6.63
N THR A 49 8.25 10.66 7.62
CA THR A 49 7.88 10.01 8.87
C THR A 49 6.36 9.87 8.91
N MET A 50 5.88 8.70 9.33
CA MET A 50 4.48 8.41 9.55
C MET A 50 4.21 8.34 11.05
N GLN A 51 3.01 8.76 11.46
CA GLN A 51 2.61 8.82 12.86
C GLN A 51 2.26 7.46 13.47
N ALA A 52 2.21 6.43 12.64
CA ALA A 52 1.99 5.04 13.05
C ALA A 52 3.30 4.24 12.93
N GLU A 53 3.54 3.34 13.88
CA GLU A 53 4.65 2.40 13.85
C GLU A 53 4.55 1.49 12.62
N LYS A 54 3.34 1.05 12.29
CA LYS A 54 3.05 0.16 11.16
C LYS A 54 1.86 0.72 10.39
N PRO A 55 2.08 1.72 9.54
CA PRO A 55 1.01 2.27 8.72
C PRO A 55 0.42 1.17 7.83
N THR A 56 -0.85 1.32 7.48
CA THR A 56 -1.49 0.46 6.48
C THR A 56 -0.92 0.74 5.09
N TRP A 57 -1.06 -0.22 4.19
CA TRP A 57 -0.67 -0.07 2.79
C TRP A 57 -1.35 1.14 2.16
N VAL A 58 -2.64 1.37 2.43
CA VAL A 58 -3.38 2.51 1.88
C VAL A 58 -2.78 3.85 2.32
N GLU A 59 -2.45 3.99 3.60
CA GLU A 59 -1.83 5.23 4.12
C GLU A 59 -0.43 5.45 3.54
N LEU A 60 0.36 4.37 3.45
CA LEU A 60 1.70 4.41 2.87
C LEU A 60 1.64 4.75 1.38
N GLU A 61 0.77 4.08 0.62
CA GLU A 61 0.54 4.29 -0.81
C GLU A 61 0.14 5.74 -1.10
N LEU A 62 -0.81 6.29 -0.33
CA LEU A 62 -1.21 7.68 -0.44
C LEU A 62 -0.02 8.61 -0.18
N LYS A 63 0.79 8.32 0.85
CA LYS A 63 1.95 9.16 1.16
C LYS A 63 3.01 9.09 0.07
N VAL A 64 3.25 7.91 -0.49
CA VAL A 64 4.15 7.70 -1.64
C VAL A 64 3.64 8.46 -2.86
N ARG A 65 2.34 8.37 -3.15
CA ARG A 65 1.68 9.07 -4.26
C ARG A 65 1.86 10.58 -4.16
N GLU A 66 1.58 11.15 -2.99
CA GLU A 66 1.80 12.58 -2.73
C GLU A 66 3.28 12.95 -2.86
N ALA A 67 4.16 12.17 -2.23
CA ALA A 67 5.58 12.44 -2.22
C ALA A 67 6.14 12.48 -3.64
N PHE A 68 5.77 11.53 -4.50
CA PHE A 68 6.28 11.40 -5.87
C PHE A 68 5.40 11.99 -6.96
N SER A 69 4.32 12.69 -6.61
CA SER A 69 3.34 13.24 -7.56
C SER A 69 2.83 12.19 -8.55
N ILE A 70 2.54 10.99 -8.05
CA ILE A 70 2.15 9.85 -8.88
C ILE A 70 0.69 10.04 -9.34
N PRO A 71 0.38 9.92 -10.64
CA PRO A 71 -1.00 9.99 -11.13
C PRO A 71 -1.88 8.86 -10.56
N SER A 72 -3.18 9.10 -10.42
CA SER A 72 -4.15 8.06 -10.03
C SER A 72 -4.34 6.98 -11.09
N SER A 73 -3.88 7.21 -12.32
CA SER A 73 -3.97 6.26 -13.43
C SER A 73 -2.97 5.10 -13.37
N VAL A 74 -2.03 5.14 -12.42
CA VAL A 74 -1.01 4.12 -12.23
C VAL A 74 -0.97 3.68 -10.77
N SER A 75 -0.57 2.43 -10.55
CA SER A 75 -0.47 1.85 -9.22
C SER A 75 1.00 1.87 -8.78
N PRO A 76 1.35 2.53 -7.67
CA PRO A 76 2.69 2.43 -7.11
C PRO A 76 2.87 1.09 -6.39
N GLY A 77 4.09 0.55 -6.44
CA GLY A 77 4.57 -0.54 -5.62
C GLY A 77 5.89 -0.17 -4.96
N LEU A 78 6.25 -0.90 -3.92
CA LEU A 78 7.51 -0.73 -3.19
C LEU A 78 8.32 -2.00 -3.28
N ASN A 79 9.59 -1.86 -3.65
CA ASN A 79 10.50 -2.97 -3.81
C ASN A 79 11.56 -2.92 -2.70
N TYR A 80 11.89 -4.06 -2.11
CA TYR A 80 12.98 -4.16 -1.13
C TYR A 80 13.84 -5.39 -1.44
N THR A 81 15.12 -5.32 -1.06
CA THR A 81 16.01 -6.47 -1.12
C THR A 81 15.95 -7.24 0.18
N ASP A 82 15.68 -8.54 0.12
CA ASP A 82 15.68 -9.41 1.29
C ASP A 82 17.10 -9.89 1.66
N GLU A 83 17.19 -10.86 2.57
CA GLU A 83 18.46 -11.43 3.03
C GLU A 83 19.14 -12.33 1.99
N GLU A 84 18.36 -12.90 1.07
CA GLU A 84 18.83 -13.79 0.02
C GLU A 84 19.33 -12.97 -1.19
N GLY A 85 19.08 -11.66 -1.17
CA GLY A 85 19.43 -10.73 -2.24
C GLY A 85 18.30 -10.61 -3.27
N ASP A 86 17.13 -11.18 -2.99
CA ASP A 86 15.99 -11.16 -3.88
C ASP A 86 15.22 -9.86 -3.77
N SER A 87 14.77 -9.39 -4.92
CA SER A 87 14.04 -8.15 -5.08
C SER A 87 12.55 -8.42 -4.93
N ILE A 88 12.01 -8.18 -3.73
CA ILE A 88 10.63 -8.46 -3.39
C ILE A 88 9.78 -7.19 -3.54
N THR A 89 8.68 -7.31 -4.27
CA THR A 89 7.73 -6.22 -4.49
C THR A 89 6.53 -6.34 -3.56
N ILE A 90 6.18 -5.22 -2.93
CA ILE A 90 5.00 -5.02 -2.09
C ILE A 90 4.04 -4.10 -2.86
N SER A 91 2.82 -4.58 -3.06
CA SER A 91 1.75 -3.87 -3.74
C SER A 91 0.40 -3.98 -3.01
N SER A 92 0.38 -4.67 -1.86
CA SER A 92 -0.82 -4.97 -1.10
C SER A 92 -0.61 -4.94 0.41
N GLN A 93 -1.71 -4.90 1.16
CA GLN A 93 -1.71 -4.92 2.62
C GLN A 93 -1.06 -6.18 3.19
N SER A 94 -1.39 -7.35 2.64
CA SER A 94 -0.89 -8.63 3.14
C SER A 94 0.63 -8.75 3.00
N GLU A 95 1.18 -8.31 1.86
CA GLU A 95 2.63 -8.30 1.63
C GLU A 95 3.36 -7.34 2.58
N LEU A 96 2.77 -6.17 2.88
CA LEU A 96 3.33 -5.20 3.82
C LEU A 96 3.33 -5.75 5.26
N GLU A 97 2.27 -6.44 5.67
CA GLU A 97 2.19 -7.10 6.98
C GLU A 97 3.23 -8.20 7.11
N ASP A 98 3.43 -9.00 6.08
CA ASP A 98 4.45 -10.04 6.06
C ASP A 98 5.85 -9.43 6.12
N TYR A 99 6.09 -8.33 5.40
CA TYR A 99 7.31 -7.56 5.55
C TYR A 99 7.53 -7.10 7.00
N TYR A 100 6.52 -6.53 7.67
CA TYR A 100 6.66 -6.10 9.07
C TYR A 100 6.95 -7.24 10.04
N LYS A 101 6.46 -8.45 9.78
CA LYS A 101 6.78 -9.65 10.59
C LYS A 101 8.24 -10.04 10.39
N LEU A 102 8.70 -10.09 9.13
CA LEU A 102 10.08 -10.44 8.79
C LEU A 102 11.09 -9.41 9.27
N PHE A 103 10.71 -8.12 9.28
CA PHE A 103 11.61 -7.03 9.65
C PHE A 103 11.79 -6.87 11.15
N LYS A 104 10.81 -7.30 11.97
CA LYS A 104 10.84 -7.16 13.43
C LYS A 104 12.04 -7.86 14.07
N ASP A 105 12.53 -8.92 13.43
CA ASP A 105 13.64 -9.73 13.94
C ASP A 105 15.01 -9.34 13.34
N ARG A 106 15.05 -8.52 12.28
CA ARG A 106 16.22 -8.43 11.39
C ARG A 106 17.02 -7.13 11.40
N ASN A 107 16.50 -6.00 11.88
CA ASN A 107 17.29 -4.76 11.77
C ASN A 107 16.91 -3.64 12.76
N LEU A 108 17.93 -3.18 13.52
CA LEU A 108 17.96 -1.96 14.33
C LEU A 108 17.91 -0.66 13.49
N SER A 109 17.63 -0.76 12.18
CA SER A 109 17.51 0.42 11.33
C SER A 109 16.26 1.19 11.73
N GLU A 110 16.44 2.42 12.22
CA GLU A 110 15.38 3.38 12.54
C GLU A 110 14.47 3.73 11.34
N SER A 111 14.70 3.16 10.16
CA SER A 111 13.93 3.44 8.95
C SER A 111 13.73 2.23 8.05
N TYR A 112 12.56 2.16 7.42
CA TYR A 112 12.23 1.25 6.33
C TYR A 112 12.75 1.80 5.00
N LYS A 113 13.38 0.96 4.18
CA LYS A 113 14.02 1.36 2.92
C LYS A 113 13.42 0.59 1.76
N PHE A 114 12.98 1.33 0.74
CA PHE A 114 12.33 0.78 -0.44
C PHE A 114 12.76 1.50 -1.71
N GLU A 115 12.59 0.84 -2.84
CA GLU A 115 12.60 1.42 -4.17
C GLU A 115 11.18 1.53 -4.72
N LEU A 116 10.85 2.64 -5.37
CA LEU A 116 9.55 2.86 -5.98
C LEU A 116 9.49 2.19 -7.36
N VAL A 117 8.51 1.30 -7.53
CA VAL A 117 8.11 0.74 -8.83
C VAL A 117 6.72 1.26 -9.22
N ILE A 118 6.48 1.49 -10.52
CA ILE A 118 5.20 1.96 -11.03
C ILE A 118 4.63 0.89 -11.97
N PHE A 119 3.45 0.38 -11.65
CA PHE A 119 2.70 -0.51 -12.51
C PHE A 119 1.85 0.34 -13.46
N THR A 120 2.20 0.31 -14.74
CA THR A 120 1.37 0.91 -15.78
C THR A 120 0.31 -0.10 -16.21
N PRO A 121 -0.97 0.29 -16.27
CA PRO A 121 -1.99 -0.60 -16.81
C PRO A 121 -1.64 -0.93 -18.27
N ILE A 122 -1.77 -2.21 -18.62
CA ILE A 122 -1.64 -2.65 -20.01
C ILE A 122 -2.74 -1.95 -20.78
N ARG A 123 -2.38 -0.97 -21.59
CA ARG A 123 -3.31 -0.43 -22.59
C ARG A 123 -3.42 -1.52 -23.64
N ASP A 124 -4.56 -2.20 -23.69
CA ASP A 124 -4.95 -2.94 -24.87
C ASP A 124 -4.98 -1.93 -26.02
N TYR A 125 -3.89 -1.87 -26.77
CA TYR A 125 -3.85 -1.16 -28.04
C TYR A 125 -4.83 -1.90 -28.94
N VAL A 126 -6.05 -1.37 -29.04
CA VAL A 126 -6.87 -1.57 -30.22
C VAL A 126 -6.04 -1.02 -31.38
N ASP A 127 -5.42 -1.93 -32.11
CA ASP A 127 -4.77 -1.67 -33.38
C ASP A 127 -5.85 -1.27 -34.41
N ASP A 128 -6.29 -0.02 -34.36
CA ASP A 128 -7.13 0.59 -35.40
C ASP A 128 -6.29 0.98 -36.64
N THR A 129 -5.33 0.12 -37.04
CA THR A 129 -4.52 0.29 -38.24
C THR A 129 -4.30 -1.00 -39.03
N HIS A 130 -5.37 -1.78 -39.23
CA HIS A 130 -5.44 -2.72 -40.36
C HIS A 130 -6.34 -2.18 -41.48
N VAL A 131 -5.96 -1.04 -42.05
CA VAL A 131 -6.23 -0.79 -43.47
C VAL A 131 -5.04 -1.35 -44.23
N TYR A 132 -5.06 -2.67 -44.44
CA TYR A 132 -4.30 -3.29 -45.52
C TYR A 132 -4.86 -2.72 -46.82
N SER A 133 -4.32 -1.59 -47.27
CA SER A 133 -4.31 -1.27 -48.69
C SER A 133 -3.53 -2.39 -49.35
N SER A 134 -4.26 -3.40 -49.83
CA SER A 134 -3.71 -4.35 -50.79
C SER A 134 -3.11 -3.53 -51.93
N PRO A 135 -1.81 -3.63 -52.22
CA PRO A 135 -1.33 -3.19 -53.51
C PRO A 135 -2.02 -4.09 -54.55
N ASP A 136 -2.82 -3.47 -55.41
CA ASP A 136 -3.30 -4.06 -56.65
C ASP A 136 -2.09 -4.71 -57.35
N TYR A 137 -2.07 -6.03 -57.39
CA TYR A 137 -1.17 -6.75 -58.27
C TYR A 137 -1.72 -6.56 -59.67
N GLU A 138 -1.11 -5.65 -60.45
CA GLU A 138 -1.38 -5.57 -61.88
C GLU A 138 -1.00 -6.90 -62.54
N GLU A 139 -2.02 -7.56 -63.06
CA GLU A 139 -1.98 -8.77 -63.86
C GLU A 139 -1.22 -8.48 -65.17
N GLU A 140 0.09 -8.78 -65.22
CA GLU A 140 0.85 -8.73 -66.46
C GLU A 140 0.30 -9.77 -67.44
N GLN A 141 -0.44 -9.28 -68.44
CA GLN A 141 -0.97 -10.08 -69.53
C GLN A 141 0.16 -10.72 -70.34
N GLU A 142 0.11 -12.04 -70.35
CA GLU A 142 0.70 -13.00 -71.28
C GLU A 142 0.83 -12.47 -72.73
N VAL A 143 1.99 -11.88 -73.07
CA VAL A 143 2.39 -11.73 -74.48
C VAL A 143 3.12 -13.00 -74.90
N ARG A 144 2.33 -13.87 -75.52
CA ARG A 144 2.71 -15.08 -76.24
C ARG A 144 4.06 -14.94 -76.96
N GLY A 145 4.93 -15.90 -76.68
CA GLY A 145 6.20 -16.01 -77.37
C GLY A 145 6.05 -16.29 -78.86
N ILE A 146 6.93 -15.69 -79.66
CA ILE A 146 7.43 -16.23 -80.93
C ILE A 146 8.90 -15.80 -81.07
N CYS A 147 9.82 -16.76 -80.92
CA CYS A 147 11.15 -16.72 -81.55
C CYS A 147 11.01 -17.36 -82.95
N PRO A 148 11.99 -17.32 -83.89
CA PRO A 148 13.11 -16.39 -84.15
C PRO A 148 13.24 -16.03 -85.67
N THR A 149 14.39 -15.44 -86.05
CA THR A 149 15.11 -15.47 -87.37
C THR A 149 14.85 -14.35 -88.39
N GLN A 150 15.85 -13.49 -88.63
CA GLN A 150 16.80 -13.58 -89.76
C GLN A 150 17.99 -12.64 -89.57
#